data_AF-A0A367QBH4-F1
#
_entry.id   AF-A0A367QBH4-F1
#
_cell.length_a   1.000
_cell.length_b   1.000
_cell.length_c   1.000
_cell.angle_alpha   90.00
_cell.angle_beta   90.00
_cell.angle_gamma   90.00
#
_symmetry.space_group_name_H-M   'P 1'
#
loop_
_entity.id
_entity.type
_entity.pdbx_description
1 polymer ?
#
loop_
_entity_poly.entity_id
_entity_poly.type
_entity_poly.pdbx_seq_one_letter_code
_entity_poly.pdbx_strand_id
1 'polypeptide(L)'
;MNSQPKSVVSDLEQAHSQDIETITRLLAKISNRSPSEIKPHLNTMLLQLVQPSTERPFYETATASEWVTAFREWAASHRHDAPPLSDYAVSRESMYEDERL
;
A
#
# COMPACT_ATOMS: atom_id res chain seq x y z
N MET A 1 -11.76 -16.22 1.95
CA MET A 1 -11.96 -16.63 0.53
C MET A 1 -10.67 -16.32 -0.19
N ASN A 2 -9.86 -17.33 -0.53
CA ASN A 2 -8.56 -17.12 -1.19
C ASN A 2 -8.78 -17.14 -2.71
N SER A 3 -9.13 -16.00 -3.29
CA SER A 3 -9.15 -15.85 -4.75
C SER A 3 -7.72 -15.86 -5.28
N GLN A 4 -7.45 -16.70 -6.29
CA GLN A 4 -6.14 -16.79 -6.92
C GLN A 4 -5.83 -15.48 -7.67
N PRO A 5 -4.59 -14.97 -7.66
CA PRO A 5 -4.25 -13.67 -8.26
C PRO A 5 -4.57 -13.60 -9.77
N LYS A 6 -4.53 -14.74 -10.47
CA LYS A 6 -4.94 -14.83 -11.88
C LYS A 6 -6.44 -14.59 -12.08
N SER A 7 -7.30 -15.03 -11.16
CA SER A 7 -8.74 -14.80 -11.28
C SER A 7 -9.07 -13.32 -11.09
N VAL A 8 -8.43 -12.68 -10.11
CA VAL A 8 -8.65 -11.26 -9.80
C VAL A 8 -8.19 -10.34 -10.94
N VAL A 9 -7.09 -10.67 -11.62
CA VAL A 9 -6.67 -9.91 -12.82
C VAL A 9 -7.66 -10.09 -13.97
N SER A 10 -8.19 -11.29 -14.20
CA SER A 10 -9.24 -11.48 -15.21
C SER A 10 -10.54 -10.73 -14.88
N ASP A 11 -10.93 -10.69 -13.59
CA ASP A 11 -12.09 -9.93 -13.14
C ASP A 11 -11.87 -8.41 -13.36
N LEU A 12 -10.66 -7.91 -13.09
CA LEU A 12 -10.26 -6.53 -13.33
C LEU A 12 -10.21 -6.20 -14.83
N GLU A 13 -9.68 -7.10 -15.65
CA GLU A 13 -9.66 -6.98 -17.11
C GLU A 13 -11.07 -6.90 -17.69
N GLN A 14 -12.01 -7.65 -17.13
CA GLN A 14 -13.40 -7.65 -17.55
C GLN A 14 -14.13 -6.37 -17.09
N ALA A 15 -13.95 -5.96 -15.83
CA ALA A 15 -14.61 -4.78 -15.27
C ALA A 15 -14.11 -3.46 -15.89
N HIS A 16 -12.82 -3.38 -16.24
CA HIS A 16 -12.17 -2.15 -16.73
C HIS A 16 -11.63 -2.29 -18.17
N SER A 17 -12.29 -3.12 -18.98
CA SER A 17 -11.84 -3.46 -20.34
C SER A 17 -11.54 -2.24 -21.22
N GLN A 18 -12.40 -1.21 -21.19
CA GLN A 18 -12.23 0.02 -21.98
C GLN A 18 -11.03 0.85 -21.52
N ASP A 19 -10.78 0.94 -20.21
CA ASP A 19 -9.66 1.67 -19.65
C ASP A 19 -8.35 0.97 -19.98
N ILE A 20 -8.30 -0.36 -19.84
CA ILE A 20 -7.13 -1.18 -20.17
C ILE A 20 -6.80 -1.08 -21.66
N GLU A 21 -7.80 -1.06 -22.54
CA GLU A 21 -7.57 -0.86 -23.97
C GLU A 21 -6.99 0.53 -24.25
N THR A 22 -7.53 1.56 -23.61
CA THR A 22 -7.04 2.95 -23.74
C THR A 22 -5.59 3.06 -23.27
N ILE A 23 -5.28 2.50 -22.11
CA ILE A 23 -3.91 2.44 -21.56
C ILE A 23 -2.98 1.68 -22.51
N THR A 24 -3.41 0.54 -23.04
CA THR A 24 -2.62 -0.26 -23.99
C THR A 24 -2.27 0.57 -25.25
N ARG A 25 -3.23 1.30 -25.80
CA ARG A 25 -3.01 2.16 -26.99
C ARG A 25 -2.06 3.33 -26.67
N LEU A 26 -2.20 3.96 -25.52
CA LEU A 26 -1.32 5.05 -25.09
C LEU A 26 0.12 4.56 -24.89
N LEU A 27 0.30 3.44 -24.19
CA LEU A 27 1.62 2.84 -23.97
C LEU A 27 2.26 2.37 -25.28
N ALA A 28 1.49 1.80 -26.20
CA ALA A 28 1.95 1.45 -27.55
C ALA A 28 2.47 2.69 -28.30
N LYS A 29 1.73 3.80 -28.24
CA LYS A 29 2.12 5.07 -28.87
C LYS A 29 3.39 5.67 -28.25
N ILE A 30 3.50 5.67 -26.92
CA ILE A 30 4.65 6.24 -26.18
C ILE A 30 5.91 5.41 -26.41
N SER A 31 5.78 4.08 -26.39
CA SER A 31 6.92 3.15 -26.55
C SER A 31 7.29 2.88 -28.00
N ASN A 32 6.51 3.39 -28.97
CA ASN A 32 6.62 3.09 -30.39
C ASN A 32 6.59 1.58 -30.69
N ARG A 33 5.74 0.84 -29.98
CA ARG A 33 5.52 -0.61 -30.11
C ARG A 33 4.08 -0.91 -30.48
N SER A 34 3.81 -2.12 -30.96
CA SER A 34 2.44 -2.54 -31.23
C SER A 34 1.66 -2.80 -29.94
N PRO A 35 0.32 -2.60 -29.93
CA PRO A 35 -0.54 -2.96 -28.80
C PRO A 35 -0.38 -4.44 -28.38
N SER A 36 -0.14 -5.34 -29.33
CA SER A 36 0.11 -6.77 -29.09
C SER A 36 1.41 -7.04 -28.32
N GLU A 37 2.45 -6.23 -28.54
CA GLU A 37 3.71 -6.34 -27.79
C GLU A 37 3.60 -5.75 -26.38
N ILE A 38 2.73 -4.76 -26.19
CA ILE A 38 2.54 -4.09 -24.89
C ILE A 38 1.62 -4.86 -23.96
N LYS A 39 0.57 -5.51 -24.49
CA LYS A 39 -0.40 -6.27 -23.71
C LYS A 39 0.23 -7.24 -22.68
N PRO A 40 1.22 -8.09 -23.02
CA PRO A 40 1.84 -8.98 -22.02
C PRO A 40 2.59 -8.22 -20.90
N HIS A 41 3.19 -7.07 -21.20
CA HIS A 41 3.87 -6.23 -20.21
C HIS A 41 2.87 -5.58 -19.25
N LEU A 42 1.78 -5.03 -19.79
CA LEU A 42 0.69 -4.48 -18.98
C LEU A 42 0.09 -5.54 -18.05
N ASN A 43 -0.15 -6.75 -18.58
CA ASN A 43 -0.68 -7.86 -17.77
C ASN A 43 0.25 -8.28 -16.64
N THR A 44 1.57 -8.21 -16.87
CA THR A 44 2.57 -8.47 -15.81
C THR A 44 2.50 -7.40 -14.72
N MET A 45 2.36 -6.13 -15.08
CA MET A 45 2.21 -5.03 -14.11
C MET A 45 0.91 -5.16 -13.31
N LEU A 46 -0.21 -5.48 -13.97
CA LEU A 46 -1.49 -5.73 -13.30
C LEU A 46 -1.40 -6.90 -12.33
N LEU A 47 -0.73 -7.99 -12.72
CA LEU A 47 -0.46 -9.12 -11.82
C LEU A 47 0.38 -8.73 -10.60
N GLN A 48 1.35 -7.81 -10.74
CA GLN A 48 2.15 -7.33 -9.63
C GLN A 48 1.37 -6.41 -8.69
N LEU A 49 0.44 -5.60 -9.22
CA LEU A 49 -0.42 -4.71 -8.41
C LEU A 49 -1.47 -5.47 -7.61
N VAL A 50 -2.02 -6.54 -8.20
CA VAL A 50 -3.05 -7.37 -7.56
C VAL A 50 -2.45 -8.36 -6.58
N GLN A 51 -1.19 -8.77 -6.79
CA GLN A 51 -0.50 -9.56 -5.79
C GLN A 51 -0.16 -8.67 -4.59
N PRO A 52 -0.50 -9.07 -3.36
CA PRO A 52 0.03 -8.39 -2.19
C PRO A 52 1.56 -8.43 -2.31
N SER A 53 2.20 -7.28 -2.09
CA SER A 53 3.66 -7.21 -2.07
C SER A 53 4.17 -8.31 -1.16
N THR A 54 4.93 -9.25 -1.71
CA THR A 54 5.49 -10.37 -0.94
C THR A 54 6.49 -9.89 0.13
N GLU A 55 6.79 -8.59 0.15
CA GLU A 55 7.48 -7.94 1.25
C GLU A 55 6.62 -8.04 2.51
N ARG A 56 7.06 -8.93 3.39
CA ARG A 56 6.53 -9.02 4.74
C ARG A 56 6.70 -7.65 5.42
N PRO A 57 5.70 -7.22 6.19
CA PRO A 57 5.72 -5.90 6.80
C PRO A 57 6.93 -5.76 7.72
N PHE A 58 7.39 -4.51 7.90
CA PHE A 58 8.61 -4.18 8.67
C PHE A 58 8.64 -4.85 10.05
N TYR A 59 7.50 -4.95 10.74
CA TYR A 59 7.42 -5.57 12.06
C TYR A 59 7.73 -7.08 12.08
N GLU A 60 7.62 -7.76 10.94
CA GLU A 60 7.93 -9.20 10.79
C GLU A 60 9.37 -9.46 10.35
N THR A 61 10.02 -8.48 9.72
CA THR A 61 11.32 -8.67 9.05
C THR A 61 12.46 -7.91 9.69
N ALA A 62 12.19 -6.82 10.38
CA ALA A 62 13.22 -5.98 10.97
C ALA A 62 13.91 -6.66 12.14
N THR A 63 15.24 -6.56 12.15
CA THR A 63 16.08 -6.88 13.30
C THR A 63 15.83 -5.90 14.44
N ALA A 64 16.25 -6.27 15.66
CA ALA A 64 16.15 -5.38 16.82
C ALA A 64 16.86 -4.03 16.59
N SER A 65 18.01 -4.04 15.89
CA SER A 65 18.77 -2.82 15.58
C SER A 65 18.04 -1.91 14.60
N GLU A 66 17.42 -2.48 13.57
CA GLU A 66 16.60 -1.73 12.59
C GLU A 66 15.37 -1.13 13.28
N TRP A 67 14.73 -1.89 14.16
CA TRP A 67 13.64 -1.40 15.00
C TRP A 67 14.03 -0.22 15.88
N VAL A 68 15.15 -0.33 16.62
CA VAL A 68 15.64 0.75 17.47
C VAL A 68 15.97 2.00 16.65
N THR A 69 16.55 1.81 15.47
CA THR A 69 16.92 2.91 14.57
C THR A 69 15.67 3.62 14.04
N ALA A 70 14.74 2.88 13.44
CA ALA A 70 13.49 3.42 12.91
C ALA A 70 12.66 4.12 14.00
N PHE A 71 12.62 3.56 15.20
CA PHE A 71 11.93 4.18 16.33
C PHE A 71 12.55 5.52 16.74
N ARG A 72 13.89 5.59 16.80
CA ARG A 72 14.60 6.83 17.14
C ARG A 72 14.41 7.91 16.08
N GLU A 73 14.47 7.54 14.81
CA GLU A 73 14.23 8.46 13.69
C GLU A 73 12.79 8.99 13.71
N TRP A 74 11.81 8.10 13.93
CA TRP A 74 10.42 8.49 14.09
C TRP A 74 10.24 9.47 15.26
N ALA A 75 10.80 9.17 16.44
CA ALA A 75 10.72 10.04 17.60
C ALA A 75 11.39 11.41 17.35
N ALA A 76 12.52 11.43 16.66
CA ALA A 76 13.27 12.66 16.33
C ALA A 76 12.61 13.50 15.23
N SER A 77 11.73 12.91 14.40
CA SER A 77 11.01 13.64 13.35
C SER A 77 9.90 14.56 13.88
N HIS A 78 9.56 14.46 15.16
CA HIS A 78 8.49 15.25 15.79
C HIS A 78 9.03 16.54 16.41
N ARG A 79 8.17 17.56 16.48
CA ARG A 79 8.49 18.84 17.14
C ARG A 79 8.64 18.62 18.65
N HIS A 80 9.78 19.00 19.22
CA HIS A 80 10.09 18.81 20.64
C HIS A 80 9.59 19.93 21.56
N ASP A 81 8.98 20.97 21.02
CA ASP A 81 8.42 22.13 21.73
C ASP A 81 6.91 21.99 21.99
N ALA A 82 6.33 20.82 21.75
CA ALA A 82 4.94 20.57 22.03
C ALA A 82 4.67 20.69 23.54
N PRO A 83 3.58 21.34 23.95
CA PRO A 83 3.20 21.38 25.36
C PRO A 83 2.96 19.95 25.87
N PRO A 84 3.27 19.67 27.15
CA PRO A 84 3.01 18.36 27.73
C PRO A 84 1.51 18.06 27.68
N LEU A 85 1.18 16.78 27.53
CA LEU A 85 -0.20 16.31 27.63
C LEU A 85 -0.74 16.63 29.03
N SER A 86 -2.01 17.04 29.11
CA SER A 86 -2.69 17.25 30.39
C SER A 86 -2.86 15.93 31.15
N ASP A 87 -2.97 16.01 32.48
CA ASP A 87 -3.24 14.83 33.33
C ASP A 87 -4.50 14.07 32.91
N TYR A 88 -5.50 14.80 32.42
CA TYR A 88 -6.70 14.20 31.84
C TYR A 88 -6.36 13.43 30.55
N ALA A 89 -5.59 14.00 29.63
CA ALA A 89 -5.24 13.35 28.35
C ALA A 89 -4.37 12.09 28.50
N VAL A 90 -3.61 11.96 29.60
CA VAL A 90 -2.85 10.75 29.93
C VAL A 90 -3.58 9.82 30.91
N SER A 91 -4.80 10.17 31.32
CA SER A 91 -5.59 9.35 32.23
C SER A 91 -6.07 8.09 31.54
N ARG A 92 -6.03 6.97 32.27
CA ARG A 92 -6.63 5.73 31.80
C ARG A 92 -8.14 5.87 31.56
N GLU A 93 -8.84 6.68 32.37
CA GLU A 93 -10.29 6.88 32.20
C GLU A 93 -10.60 7.57 30.86
N SER A 94 -9.83 8.59 30.45
CA SER A 94 -10.09 9.32 29.20
C SER A 94 -9.85 8.48 27.96
N MET A 95 -8.92 7.52 28.00
CA MET A 95 -8.63 6.63 26.87
C MET A 95 -9.79 5.67 26.54
N TYR A 96 -10.70 5.44 27.49
CA TYR A 96 -11.84 4.52 27.35
C TYR A 96 -13.20 5.20 27.58
N GLU A 97 -13.25 6.53 27.66
CA GLU A 97 -14.48 7.27 27.99
C GLU A 97 -15.49 7.25 26.82
N ASP A 98 -15.01 7.09 25.58
CA ASP A 98 -15.83 7.05 24.35
C ASP A 98 -16.70 5.78 24.19
N GLU A 99 -16.59 4.79 25.08
CA GLU A 99 -17.38 3.54 25.02
C GLU A 99 -18.70 3.59 25.81
N ARG A 100 -19.11 4.75 26.37
CA ARG A 100 -20.29 4.89 27.25
C ARG A 100 -21.49 5.68 26.66
N LEU A 101 -21.60 5.81 25.33
CA LEU A 101 -22.75 6.46 24.66
C LEU A 101 -23.62 5.47 23.89
#